data_AF-A0A942AZ03-F1
#
_entry.id   AF-A0A942AZ03-F1
#
_cell.length_a   1.000
_cell.length_b   1.000
_cell.length_c   1.000
_cell.angle_alpha   90.00
_cell.angle_beta   90.00
_cell.angle_gamma   90.00
#
_symmetry.space_group_name_H-M   'P 1'
#
loop_
_entity.id
_entity.type
_entity.pdbx_description
1 polymer ?
#
loop_
_entity_poly.entity_id
_entity_poly.type
_entity_poly.pdbx_seq_one_letter_code
_entity_poly.pdbx_strand_id
1 'polypeptide(L)'
;MGKSRITDDEYAAMAADYEANPPTAAEVTSVELNPAYLPTGRPNKGTRTTGKTPVLAIRLPETLRNELVHSANVQGATPSEMVRRAVVDSVAFYVLWEQTFDGDEWQWVRFDKALTPQDAEEMFKHFSRLAPTHGYRRVQIRHGRDEVIKEWTAPIREKT
;
A
#
# COMPACT_ATOMS: atom_id res chain seq x y z
N MET A 1 5.33 -19.75 -53.73
CA MET A 1 6.19 -20.83 -53.22
C MET A 1 6.04 -20.87 -51.71
N GLY A 2 5.40 -21.91 -51.17
CA GLY A 2 5.25 -22.08 -49.72
C GLY A 2 6.60 -22.47 -49.11
N LYS A 3 7.00 -21.80 -48.02
CA LYS A 3 8.21 -22.16 -47.28
C LYS A 3 7.98 -23.50 -46.61
N SER A 4 8.70 -24.54 -47.01
CA SER A 4 8.72 -25.83 -46.30
C SER A 4 9.16 -25.58 -44.86
N ARG A 5 8.43 -26.14 -43.88
CA ARG A 5 8.85 -26.14 -42.47
C ARG A 5 10.14 -26.96 -42.35
N ILE A 6 11.14 -26.41 -41.67
CA ILE A 6 12.30 -27.16 -41.17
C ILE A 6 11.79 -28.37 -40.38
N THR A 7 12.37 -29.52 -40.65
CA THR A 7 12.14 -30.76 -39.94
C THR A 7 12.89 -30.77 -38.60
N ASP A 8 12.46 -31.60 -37.66
CA ASP A 8 13.06 -31.64 -36.33
C ASP A 8 14.53 -32.11 -36.36
N ASP A 9 14.89 -32.99 -37.30
CA ASP A 9 16.27 -33.46 -37.50
C ASP A 9 17.18 -32.34 -38.03
N GLU A 10 16.68 -31.54 -38.97
CA GLU A 10 17.39 -30.35 -39.47
C GLU A 10 17.59 -29.32 -38.34
N TYR A 11 16.60 -29.17 -37.46
CA TYR A 11 16.71 -28.29 -36.31
C TYR A 11 17.75 -28.80 -35.30
N ALA A 12 17.79 -30.10 -35.03
CA ALA A 12 18.78 -30.71 -34.15
C ALA A 12 20.21 -30.58 -34.70
N ALA A 13 20.39 -30.75 -36.01
CA ALA A 13 21.68 -30.55 -36.67
C ALA A 13 22.15 -29.08 -36.59
N MET A 14 21.23 -28.13 -36.81
CA MET A 14 21.53 -26.70 -36.63
C MET A 14 21.90 -26.37 -35.18
N ALA A 15 21.20 -26.93 -34.20
CA ALA A 15 21.50 -26.69 -32.79
C ALA A 15 22.90 -27.17 -32.41
N ALA A 16 23.29 -28.36 -32.89
CA ALA A 16 24.63 -28.90 -32.66
C ALA A 16 25.73 -28.04 -33.33
N ASP A 17 25.48 -27.50 -34.52
CA ASP A 17 26.40 -26.61 -35.21
C ASP A 17 26.60 -25.28 -34.45
N TYR A 18 25.53 -24.68 -33.92
CA TYR A 18 25.63 -23.47 -33.09
C TYR A 18 26.39 -23.71 -31.77
N GLU A 19 26.28 -24.90 -31.19
CA GLU A 19 27.03 -25.24 -29.97
C GLU A 19 28.52 -25.45 -30.26
N ALA A 20 28.86 -26.05 -31.41
CA ALA A 20 30.23 -26.27 -31.84
C ALA A 20 30.91 -24.98 -32.36
N ASN A 21 30.14 -24.11 -33.02
CA ASN A 21 30.60 -22.89 -33.68
C ASN A 21 29.81 -21.68 -33.15
N PRO A 22 30.04 -21.24 -31.90
CA PRO A 22 29.34 -20.10 -31.35
C PRO A 22 29.64 -18.83 -32.16
N PRO A 23 28.65 -17.94 -32.41
CA PRO A 23 28.87 -16.70 -33.12
C PRO A 23 29.98 -15.87 -32.48
N THR A 24 30.95 -15.48 -33.30
CA THR A 24 32.08 -14.65 -32.88
C THR A 24 31.67 -13.18 -32.85
N ALA A 25 32.38 -12.37 -32.06
CA ALA A 25 32.11 -10.94 -31.95
C ALA A 25 32.29 -10.18 -33.28
N ALA A 26 33.01 -10.75 -34.26
CA ALA A 26 33.19 -10.18 -35.59
C ALA A 26 32.00 -10.48 -36.53
N GLU A 27 31.22 -11.53 -36.26
CA GLU A 27 30.03 -11.90 -37.03
C GLU A 27 28.78 -11.14 -36.59
N VAL A 28 28.79 -10.60 -35.37
CA VAL A 28 27.71 -9.76 -34.82
C VAL A 28 27.90 -8.31 -35.30
N THR A 29 27.24 -7.96 -36.42
CA THR A 29 27.35 -6.63 -37.04
C THR A 29 26.58 -5.53 -36.30
N SER A 30 25.46 -5.86 -35.66
CA SER A 30 24.73 -4.98 -34.75
C SER A 30 23.79 -5.78 -33.84
N VAL A 31 23.54 -5.25 -32.64
CA VAL A 31 22.52 -5.77 -31.72
C VAL A 31 21.51 -4.66 -31.50
N GLU A 32 20.34 -4.77 -32.12
CA GLU A 32 19.23 -3.85 -31.85
C GLU A 32 18.48 -4.32 -30.59
N LEU A 33 18.86 -3.76 -29.45
CA LEU A 33 18.17 -4.02 -28.19
C LEU A 33 16.90 -3.17 -28.14
N ASN A 34 15.75 -3.77 -28.44
CA ASN A 34 14.47 -3.13 -28.18
C ASN A 34 13.96 -3.54 -26.77
N PRO A 35 14.05 -2.66 -25.76
CA PRO A 35 13.63 -2.97 -24.39
C PRO A 35 12.12 -3.18 -24.26
N ALA A 36 11.31 -2.87 -25.29
CA ALA A 36 9.87 -3.15 -25.30
C ALA A 36 9.53 -4.62 -25.64
N TYR A 37 10.45 -5.37 -26.28
CA TYR A 37 10.18 -6.73 -26.76
C TYR A 37 10.98 -7.84 -26.07
N LEU A 38 11.98 -7.49 -25.27
CA LEU A 38 12.68 -8.46 -24.44
C LEU A 38 11.94 -8.56 -23.10
N PRO A 39 11.31 -9.70 -22.76
CA PRO A 39 10.94 -9.98 -21.38
C PRO A 39 12.25 -9.95 -20.59
N THR A 40 12.46 -8.91 -19.79
CA THR A 40 13.54 -8.89 -18.82
C THR A 40 13.40 -10.17 -18.02
N GLY A 41 14.41 -11.04 -18.11
CA GLY A 41 14.35 -12.38 -17.55
C GLY A 41 13.95 -12.37 -16.07
N ARG A 42 13.58 -13.54 -15.55
CA ARG A 42 13.28 -13.72 -14.13
C ARG A 42 14.47 -13.19 -13.30
N PRO A 43 14.28 -12.23 -12.39
CA PRO A 43 15.39 -11.62 -11.68
C PRO A 43 16.19 -12.68 -10.92
N ASN A 44 17.52 -12.61 -11.04
CA ASN A 44 18.44 -13.49 -10.34
C ASN A 44 18.18 -13.43 -8.82
N LYS A 45 18.14 -14.62 -8.21
CA LYS A 45 18.02 -14.85 -6.76
C LYS A 45 19.20 -14.18 -6.05
N GLY A 46 19.09 -12.91 -5.67
CA GLY A 46 20.19 -12.22 -4.97
C GLY A 46 20.14 -10.70 -4.98
N THR A 47 19.45 -10.08 -5.94
CA THR A 47 19.28 -8.62 -5.92
C THR A 47 18.09 -8.29 -5.02
N ARG A 48 18.34 -7.63 -3.88
CA ARG A 48 17.31 -6.97 -3.06
C ARG A 48 16.70 -5.82 -3.88
N THR A 49 15.85 -6.17 -4.84
CA THR A 49 14.91 -5.21 -5.39
C THR A 49 13.94 -4.89 -4.26
N THR A 50 13.73 -3.62 -3.97
CA THR A 50 12.52 -3.13 -3.30
C THR A 50 11.36 -3.62 -4.16
N GLY A 51 10.89 -4.84 -3.88
CA GLY A 51 9.99 -5.57 -4.75
C GLY A 51 8.77 -4.72 -5.02
N LYS A 52 8.38 -4.61 -6.29
CA LYS A 52 7.07 -4.05 -6.66
C LYS A 52 6.03 -4.73 -5.76
N THR A 53 5.28 -3.93 -5.00
CA THR A 53 4.18 -4.44 -4.19
C THR A 53 3.31 -5.34 -5.07
N PRO A 54 3.02 -6.59 -4.66
CA PRO A 54 2.28 -7.52 -5.50
C PRO A 54 0.91 -6.92 -5.82
N VAL A 55 0.55 -6.94 -7.10
CA VAL A 55 -0.78 -6.52 -7.56
C VAL A 55 -1.75 -7.67 -7.29
N LEU A 56 -2.79 -7.41 -6.52
CA LEU A 56 -3.84 -8.37 -6.19
C LEU A 56 -5.13 -7.98 -6.93
N ALA A 57 -5.72 -8.93 -7.65
CA ALA A 57 -7.04 -8.74 -8.26
C ALA A 57 -8.12 -9.12 -7.25
N ILE A 58 -8.94 -8.14 -6.85
CA ILE A 58 -10.04 -8.33 -5.91
C ILE A 58 -11.37 -8.24 -6.68
N ARG A 59 -12.28 -9.18 -6.42
CA ARG A 59 -13.64 -9.13 -6.98
C ARG A 59 -14.56 -8.42 -6.00
N LEU A 60 -15.15 -7.32 -6.45
CA LEU A 60 -16.19 -6.59 -5.72
C LEU A 60 -17.54 -6.77 -6.42
N PRO A 61 -18.66 -6.81 -5.67
CA PRO A 61 -20.00 -6.63 -6.22
C PRO A 61 -20.07 -5.40 -7.12
N GLU A 62 -20.84 -5.48 -8.20
CA GLU A 62 -20.93 -4.42 -9.21
C GLU A 62 -21.38 -3.09 -8.60
N THR A 63 -22.37 -3.12 -7.72
CA THR A 63 -22.87 -1.94 -7.00
C THR A 63 -21.75 -1.23 -6.22
N LEU A 64 -20.96 -1.98 -5.44
CA LEU A 64 -19.83 -1.43 -4.69
C LEU A 64 -18.71 -0.92 -5.60
N ARG A 65 -18.47 -1.57 -6.73
CA ARG A 65 -17.48 -1.11 -7.71
C ARG A 65 -17.88 0.25 -8.30
N ASN A 66 -19.15 0.42 -8.65
CA ASN A 66 -19.66 1.65 -9.22
C ASN A 66 -19.57 2.81 -8.22
N GLU A 67 -19.96 2.57 -6.97
CA GLU A 67 -19.83 3.56 -5.87
C GLU A 67 -18.37 3.94 -5.60
N LEU A 68 -17.46 2.96 -5.62
CA LEU A 68 -16.02 3.20 -5.44
C LEU A 68 -15.45 4.09 -6.55
N VAL A 69 -15.79 3.79 -7.82
CA VAL A 69 -15.35 4.59 -8.97
C VAL A 69 -15.93 6.00 -8.91
N HIS A 70 -17.21 6.12 -8.58
CA HIS A 70 -17.86 7.43 -8.41
C HIS A 70 -17.17 8.26 -7.32
N SER A 71 -16.99 7.67 -6.13
CA SER A 71 -16.32 8.33 -4.99
C SER A 71 -14.88 8.74 -5.33
N ALA A 72 -14.14 7.88 -6.03
CA ALA A 72 -12.78 8.17 -6.45
C ALA A 72 -12.74 9.39 -7.40
N ASN A 73 -13.65 9.45 -8.37
CA ASN A 73 -13.73 10.59 -9.30
C ASN A 73 -14.07 11.91 -8.59
N VAL A 74 -15.03 11.89 -7.65
CA VAL A 74 -15.41 13.09 -6.86
C VAL A 74 -14.22 13.61 -6.05
N GLN A 75 -13.38 12.72 -5.54
CA GLN A 75 -12.21 13.07 -4.72
C GLN A 75 -10.93 13.28 -5.53
N GLY A 76 -10.99 13.18 -6.87
CA GLY A 76 -9.80 13.28 -7.73
C GLY A 76 -8.75 12.20 -7.48
N ALA A 77 -9.16 11.04 -6.97
CA ALA A 77 -8.30 9.91 -6.62
C ALA A 77 -8.57 8.71 -7.54
N THR A 78 -7.70 7.69 -7.48
CA THR A 78 -7.97 6.41 -8.17
C THR A 78 -8.70 5.43 -7.26
N PRO A 79 -9.50 4.48 -7.79
CA PRO A 79 -10.11 3.42 -6.99
C PRO A 79 -9.08 2.65 -6.15
N SER A 80 -7.89 2.37 -6.71
CA SER A 80 -6.80 1.70 -6.00
C SER A 80 -6.26 2.51 -4.82
N GLU A 81 -6.20 3.83 -4.96
CA GLU A 81 -5.77 4.72 -3.87
C GLU A 81 -6.82 4.79 -2.76
N MET A 82 -8.10 4.88 -3.13
CA MET A 82 -9.22 4.80 -2.18
C MET A 82 -9.18 3.51 -1.37
N VAL A 83 -9.00 2.37 -2.04
CA VAL A 83 -8.86 1.06 -1.37
C VAL A 83 -7.63 1.03 -0.47
N ARG A 84 -6.48 1.55 -0.92
CA ARG A 84 -5.27 1.60 -0.09
C ARG A 84 -5.49 2.40 1.18
N ARG A 85 -6.09 3.60 1.08
CA ARG A 85 -6.39 4.45 2.23
C ARG A 85 -7.33 3.72 3.19
N ALA A 86 -8.41 3.14 2.68
CA ALA A 86 -9.36 2.38 3.50
C ALA A 86 -8.71 1.17 4.21
N VAL A 87 -7.84 0.44 3.52
CA VAL A 87 -7.12 -0.70 4.11
C VAL A 87 -6.17 -0.23 5.20
N VAL A 88 -5.37 0.81 4.94
CA VAL A 88 -4.49 1.41 5.97
C VAL A 88 -5.32 1.86 7.17
N ASP A 89 -6.40 2.61 6.92
CA ASP A 89 -7.29 3.08 7.97
C ASP A 89 -7.87 1.95 8.80
N SER A 90 -8.21 0.81 8.19
CA SER A 90 -8.81 -0.33 8.88
C SER A 90 -7.88 -1.10 9.82
N VAL A 91 -6.56 -1.01 9.64
CA VAL A 91 -5.56 -1.77 10.42
C VAL A 91 -4.64 -0.86 11.25
N ALA A 92 -4.71 0.45 11.04
CA ALA A 92 -3.91 1.42 11.76
C ALA A 92 -4.52 1.74 13.14
N PHE A 93 -3.66 2.28 14.00
CA PHE A 93 -4.05 2.84 15.28
C PHE A 93 -4.06 4.37 15.19
N TYR A 94 -5.03 4.98 15.87
CA TYR A 94 -5.20 6.42 15.94
C TYR A 94 -5.36 6.85 17.39
N VAL A 95 -4.77 8.00 17.74
CA VAL A 95 -5.04 8.67 19.01
C VAL A 95 -6.00 9.81 18.78
N LEU A 96 -7.09 9.82 19.54
CA LEU A 96 -8.14 10.82 19.47
C LEU A 96 -8.35 11.43 20.85
N TRP A 97 -8.80 12.69 20.91
CA TRP A 97 -9.16 13.33 22.15
C TRP A 97 -10.37 14.25 21.98
N GLU A 98 -11.16 14.42 23.05
CA GLU A 98 -12.27 15.35 23.08
C GLU A 98 -11.80 16.70 23.65
N GLN A 99 -11.98 17.77 22.88
CA GLN A 99 -11.74 19.14 23.34
C GLN A 99 -12.85 20.09 22.88
N THR A 100 -12.98 21.22 23.57
CA THR A 100 -13.84 22.34 23.17
C THR A 100 -12.96 23.45 22.63
N PHE A 101 -13.28 23.99 21.45
CA PHE A 101 -12.52 25.12 20.88
C PHE A 101 -13.08 26.47 21.35
N ASP A 102 -14.41 26.62 21.43
CA ASP A 102 -15.09 27.85 21.83
C ASP A 102 -16.12 27.67 22.97
N GLY A 103 -16.08 26.52 23.65
CA GLY A 103 -16.97 26.21 24.79
C GLY A 103 -18.38 25.72 24.42
N ASP A 104 -18.73 25.70 23.13
CA ASP A 104 -20.07 25.33 22.66
C ASP A 104 -20.28 23.82 22.59
N GLU A 105 -19.35 23.06 21.97
CA GLU A 105 -19.49 21.62 21.78
C GLU A 105 -18.17 20.86 21.96
N TRP A 106 -18.27 19.65 22.50
CA TRP A 106 -17.15 18.70 22.55
C TRP A 106 -16.94 18.07 21.19
N GLN A 107 -15.72 18.21 20.66
CA GLN A 107 -15.36 17.65 19.37
C GLN A 107 -14.23 16.63 19.52
N TRP A 108 -14.36 15.52 18.79
CA TRP A 108 -13.29 14.54 18.63
C TRP A 108 -12.26 15.07 17.66
N VAL A 109 -11.05 15.29 18.16
CA VAL A 109 -9.88 15.60 17.34
C VAL A 109 -9.06 14.33 17.19
N ARG A 110 -8.55 14.07 15.99
CA ARG A 110 -7.73 12.90 15.66
C ARG A 110 -6.33 13.34 15.26
N PHE A 111 -5.32 12.63 15.74
CA PHE A 111 -3.99 12.71 15.16
C PHE A 111 -3.99 12.02 13.79
N ASP A 112 -3.82 12.78 12.71
CA ASP A 112 -4.06 12.31 11.32
C ASP A 112 -3.00 11.33 10.77
N LYS A 113 -2.05 10.92 11.60
CA LYS A 113 -1.03 9.93 11.23
C LYS A 113 -1.47 8.55 11.68
N ALA A 114 -1.47 7.58 10.77
CA ALA A 114 -1.58 6.17 11.09
C ALA A 114 -0.40 5.72 11.98
N LEU A 115 -0.70 5.11 13.12
CA LEU A 115 0.29 4.68 14.11
C LEU A 115 0.37 3.16 14.21
N THR A 116 1.55 2.68 14.60
CA THR A 116 1.71 1.31 15.11
C THR A 116 1.11 1.21 16.52
N PRO A 117 0.82 -0.01 17.04
CA PRO A 117 0.34 -0.16 18.41
C PRO A 117 1.24 0.52 19.45
N GLN A 118 2.56 0.37 19.30
CA GLN A 118 3.54 0.94 20.22
C GLN A 118 3.56 2.47 20.15
N ASP A 119 3.59 3.05 18.96
CA ASP A 119 3.55 4.51 18.78
C ASP A 119 2.24 5.09 19.31
N ALA A 120 1.12 4.39 19.12
CA ALA A 120 -0.18 4.80 19.64
C ALA A 120 -0.21 4.82 21.17
N GLU A 121 0.42 3.86 21.84
CA GLU A 121 0.56 3.87 23.30
C GLU A 121 1.39 5.04 23.82
N GLU A 122 2.52 5.31 23.19
CA GLU A 122 3.39 6.44 23.56
C GLU A 122 2.66 7.77 23.39
N MET A 123 2.00 7.93 22.25
CA MET A 123 1.20 9.11 21.94
C MET A 123 0.01 9.27 22.91
N PHE A 124 -0.68 8.19 23.23
CA PHE A 124 -1.76 8.19 24.22
C PHE A 124 -1.29 8.63 25.60
N LYS A 125 -0.14 8.12 26.07
CA LYS A 125 0.46 8.53 27.35
C LYS A 125 0.79 10.02 27.33
N HIS A 126 1.30 10.53 26.21
CA HIS A 126 1.60 11.95 26.04
C HIS A 126 0.32 12.81 26.15
N PHE A 127 -0.71 12.52 25.35
CA PHE A 127 -1.95 13.30 25.36
C PHE A 127 -2.74 13.17 26.67
N SER A 128 -2.75 11.99 27.28
CA SER A 128 -3.39 11.79 28.60
C SER A 128 -2.72 12.61 29.70
N ARG A 129 -1.41 12.86 29.59
CA ARG A 129 -0.67 13.73 30.52
C ARG A 129 -0.97 15.21 30.29
N LEU A 130 -1.19 15.62 29.04
CA LEU A 130 -1.54 17.00 28.67
C LEU A 130 -3.02 17.32 28.91
N ALA A 131 -3.87 16.30 28.96
CA ALA A 131 -5.31 16.46 29.08
C ALA A 131 -5.77 17.38 30.23
N PRO A 132 -5.22 17.30 31.47
CA PRO A 132 -5.63 18.19 32.54
C PRO A 132 -5.29 19.67 32.31
N THR A 133 -4.22 19.96 31.56
CA THR A 133 -3.79 21.34 31.30
C THR A 133 -4.47 21.95 30.09
N HIS A 134 -4.84 21.11 29.11
CA HIS A 134 -5.50 21.54 27.87
C HIS A 134 -7.02 21.36 27.89
N GLY A 135 -7.58 20.92 29.02
CA GLY A 135 -9.02 20.77 29.21
C GLY A 135 -9.64 19.61 28.42
N TYR A 136 -8.86 18.59 28.06
CA TYR A 136 -9.40 17.43 27.34
C TYR A 136 -10.28 16.60 28.27
N ARG A 137 -11.46 16.20 27.79
CA ARG A 137 -12.38 15.37 28.55
C ARG A 137 -12.04 13.89 28.47
N ARG A 138 -11.67 13.45 27.27
CA ARG A 138 -11.32 12.07 26.96
C ARG A 138 -10.14 12.02 26.02
N VAL A 139 -9.36 10.96 26.14
CA VAL A 139 -8.31 10.57 25.19
C VAL A 139 -8.51 9.09 24.91
N GLN A 140 -8.43 8.67 23.65
CA GLN A 140 -8.64 7.29 23.23
C GLN A 140 -7.53 6.83 22.29
N ILE A 141 -7.20 5.55 22.38
CA ILE A 141 -6.60 4.80 21.27
C ILE A 141 -7.74 4.10 20.55
N ARG A 142 -7.84 4.30 19.24
CA ARG A 142 -8.73 3.52 18.38
C ARG A 142 -7.93 2.68 17.40
N HIS A 143 -8.41 1.48 17.14
CA HIS A 143 -7.98 0.65 16.03
C HIS A 143 -9.04 0.76 14.93
N GLY A 144 -8.62 0.99 13.70
CA GLY A 144 -9.59 1.28 12.66
C GLY A 144 -10.32 2.60 12.89
N ARG A 145 -11.59 2.61 12.49
CA ARG A 145 -12.48 3.78 12.65
C ARG A 145 -13.18 3.83 14.02
N ASP A 146 -13.57 2.66 14.54
CA ASP A 146 -14.60 2.57 15.58
C ASP A 146 -14.19 1.78 16.82
N GLU A 147 -13.16 0.92 16.74
CA GLU A 147 -12.78 0.05 17.86
C GLU A 147 -11.97 0.83 18.90
N VAL A 148 -12.51 1.04 20.10
CA VAL A 148 -11.79 1.68 21.21
C VAL A 148 -10.94 0.63 21.94
N ILE A 149 -9.62 0.78 21.83
CA ILE A 149 -8.64 -0.11 22.47
C ILE A 149 -8.36 0.33 23.89
N LYS A 150 -8.31 1.64 24.11
CA LYS A 150 -7.99 2.23 25.41
C LYS A 150 -8.60 3.61 25.54
N GLU A 151 -9.06 3.95 26.72
CA GLU A 151 -9.60 5.27 27.04
C GLU A 151 -8.99 5.80 28.34
N TRP A 152 -8.71 7.09 28.34
CA TRP A 152 -8.53 7.90 29.54
C TRP A 152 -9.66 8.93 29.60
N THR A 153 -10.24 9.11 30.77
CA THR A 153 -11.31 10.08 31.03
C THR A 153 -10.86 11.02 32.13
N ALA A 154 -11.16 12.31 31.99
CA ALA A 154 -10.86 13.28 33.04
C ALA A 154 -11.59 12.91 34.34
N PRO A 155 -10.92 13.00 35.51
CA PRO A 155 -11.58 12.78 36.78
C PRO A 155 -12.68 13.81 36.98
N ILE A 156 -13.87 13.36 37.36
CA ILE A 156 -15.01 14.22 37.67
C ILE A 156 -14.59 15.09 38.85
N ARG A 157 -14.46 16.40 38.64
CA ARG A 157 -14.32 17.34 39.76
C ARG A 157 -15.65 17.38 40.49
N GLU A 158 -15.78 16.61 41.57
CA GLU A 158 -16.86 16.83 42.53
C GLU A 158 -16.74 18.27 43.03
N LYS A 159 -17.74 19.09 42.71
CA LYS A 159 -17.87 20.43 43.29
C LYS A 159 -18.05 20.26 44.80
N THR A 160 -17.02 20.59 45.57
CA THR A 160 -17.14 20.84 47.00
C THR A 160 -17.69 22.24 47.22
#